data_AF-A0A938QJ33-F1
#
_entry.id   AF-A0A938QJ33-F1
#
_cell.length_a   1.000
_cell.length_b   1.000
_cell.length_c   1.000
_cell.angle_alpha   90.00
_cell.angle_beta   90.00
_cell.angle_gamma   90.00
#
_symmetry.space_group_name_H-M   'P 1'
#
loop_
_entity.id
_entity.type
_entity.pdbx_description
1 polymer ?
#
loop_
_entity_poly.entity_id
_entity_poly.type
_entity_poly.pdbx_seq_one_letter_code
_entity_poly.pdbx_strand_id
1 'polypeptide(L)'
;MEKRPASLLLIILVGVIGISLLGCAGRPTVTAPAKTLPEMLREAGFKVYAADTPQEMAYLQTCPRDTLMIHERPGARCYAFSDPTSKSMYIGDEAAYRRFSDLLEQREQKIMEQRIENDPQFWLLWRTRWGGG
;
A
#
# COMPACT_ATOMS: atom_id res chain seq x y z
N MET A 1 23.02 -49.66 -58.77
CA MET A 1 24.20 -49.09 -58.06
C MET A 1 24.71 -47.99 -58.96
N GLU A 2 24.44 -46.72 -58.68
CA GLU A 2 25.28 -45.92 -57.79
C GLU A 2 24.44 -44.85 -57.07
N LYS A 3 24.76 -44.66 -55.79
CA LYS A 3 24.04 -43.84 -54.82
C LYS A 3 24.26 -42.35 -55.12
N ARG A 4 23.18 -41.60 -55.38
CA ARG A 4 23.24 -40.13 -55.52
C ARG A 4 23.57 -39.51 -54.14
N PRO A 5 24.48 -38.51 -54.09
CA PRO A 5 25.04 -37.91 -52.87
C PRO A 5 24.03 -37.13 -51.99
N ALA A 6 22.75 -37.15 -52.36
CA ALA A 6 21.67 -36.47 -51.66
C ALA A 6 21.40 -37.06 -50.26
N SER A 7 21.70 -38.35 -50.02
CA SER A 7 21.53 -38.96 -48.69
C SER A 7 22.52 -38.45 -47.64
N LEU A 8 23.71 -37.98 -48.04
CA LEU A 8 24.67 -37.40 -47.09
C LEU A 8 24.33 -35.94 -46.77
N LEU A 9 23.78 -35.20 -47.74
CA LEU A 9 23.32 -33.82 -47.55
C LEU A 9 22.10 -33.75 -46.63
N LEU A 10 21.22 -34.76 -46.68
CA LEU A 10 20.02 -34.81 -45.84
C LEU A 10 20.34 -35.12 -44.36
N ILE A 11 21.41 -35.87 -44.07
CA ILE A 11 21.79 -36.21 -42.69
C ILE A 11 22.45 -35.02 -41.97
N ILE A 12 23.11 -34.11 -42.70
CA ILE A 12 23.71 -32.91 -42.11
C ILE A 12 22.64 -31.86 -41.71
N LEU A 13 21.51 -31.80 -42.42
CA LEU A 13 20.39 -30.91 -42.06
C LEU A 13 19.71 -31.34 -40.74
N VAL A 14 19.77 -32.63 -40.39
CA VAL A 14 19.15 -33.20 -39.18
C VAL A 14 20.04 -32.99 -37.93
N GLY A 15 21.29 -32.55 -38.10
CA GLY A 15 22.26 -32.34 -37.00
C GLY A 15 22.18 -30.99 -36.27
N VAL A 16 21.24 -30.10 -36.63
CA VAL A 16 21.08 -28.76 -36.01
C VAL A 16 19.67 -28.58 -35.44
N ILE A 17 19.05 -29.66 -34.94
CA ILE A 17 17.92 -29.52 -34.03
C ILE A 17 18.51 -29.72 -32.64
N GLY A 18 19.16 -28.65 -32.19
CA GLY A 18 19.81 -28.53 -30.92
C GLY A 18 18.86 -28.93 -29.80
N ILE A 19 19.31 -29.92 -29.07
CA ILE A 19 18.94 -30.21 -27.68
C ILE A 19 19.18 -28.92 -26.89
N SER A 20 18.14 -28.13 -26.69
CA SER A 20 18.10 -27.01 -25.74
C SER A 20 16.65 -26.64 -25.42
N LEU A 21 15.87 -27.63 -24.97
CA LEU A 21 14.76 -27.34 -24.05
C LEU A 21 15.32 -27.41 -22.62
N LEU A 22 16.36 -26.63 -22.36
CA LEU A 22 16.73 -26.23 -21.01
C LEU A 22 15.62 -25.28 -20.55
N GLY A 23 14.85 -25.73 -19.57
CA GLY A 23 13.90 -24.88 -18.88
C GLY A 23 14.58 -23.64 -18.29
N CYS A 24 13.75 -22.62 -18.10
CA CYS A 24 13.85 -21.49 -17.16
C CYS A 24 13.37 -20.20 -17.83
N ALA A 25 12.06 -20.03 -17.92
CA ALA A 25 11.47 -18.70 -17.79
C ALA A 25 10.05 -18.80 -17.23
N GLY A 26 9.86 -19.64 -16.20
CA GLY A 26 9.01 -19.20 -15.11
C GLY A 26 9.71 -17.98 -14.52
N ARG A 27 9.55 -16.80 -15.15
CA ARG A 27 9.78 -15.56 -14.44
C ARG A 27 8.83 -15.68 -13.25
N PRO A 28 9.30 -15.75 -12.00
CA PRO A 28 8.43 -15.30 -10.94
C PRO A 28 8.05 -13.89 -11.41
N THR A 29 6.79 -13.70 -11.79
CA THR A 29 6.22 -12.37 -11.78
C THR A 29 6.46 -11.96 -10.34
N VAL A 30 7.53 -11.21 -10.11
CA VAL A 30 7.75 -10.55 -8.84
C VAL A 30 6.66 -9.49 -8.87
N THR A 31 5.44 -9.91 -8.59
CA THR A 31 4.34 -9.03 -8.26
C THR A 31 4.90 -8.29 -7.07
N ALA A 32 5.28 -7.03 -7.28
CA ALA A 32 5.68 -6.18 -6.18
C ALA A 32 4.60 -6.34 -5.10
N PRO A 33 4.99 -6.58 -3.83
CA PRO A 33 4.00 -6.77 -2.78
C PRO A 33 3.01 -5.61 -2.84
N ALA A 34 1.71 -5.93 -2.81
CA ALA A 34 0.68 -4.90 -2.81
C ALA A 34 0.97 -3.94 -1.64
N LYS A 35 1.02 -2.64 -1.93
CA LYS A 35 1.25 -1.63 -0.89
C LYS A 35 0.19 -1.76 0.19
N THR A 36 0.62 -1.74 1.43
CA THR A 36 -0.27 -1.77 2.60
C THR A 36 -0.93 -0.40 2.82
N LEU A 37 -2.06 -0.36 3.53
CA LEU A 37 -2.74 0.90 3.89
C LEU A 37 -1.79 1.91 4.56
N PRO A 38 -0.98 1.54 5.58
CA PRO A 38 0.05 2.42 6.14
C PRO A 38 1.04 3.00 5.12
N GLU A 39 1.48 2.22 4.14
CA GLU A 39 2.42 2.70 3.11
C GLU A 39 1.75 3.72 2.19
N MET A 40 0.50 3.47 1.78
CA MET A 40 -0.25 4.42 0.96
C MET A 40 -0.56 5.71 1.71
N LEU A 41 -0.88 5.64 3.01
CA LEU A 41 -1.07 6.83 3.85
C LEU A 41 0.20 7.66 3.89
N ARG A 42 1.37 7.03 4.10
CA ARG A 42 2.66 7.73 4.10
C ARG A 42 2.99 8.34 2.74
N GLU A 43 2.73 7.62 1.66
CA GLU A 43 2.91 8.11 0.28
C GLU A 43 2.00 9.31 -0.03
N ALA A 44 0.76 9.28 0.47
CA ALA A 44 -0.17 10.39 0.38
C ALA A 44 0.22 11.60 1.25
N GLY A 45 1.22 11.46 2.13
CA GLY A 45 1.73 12.54 2.98
C GLY A 45 1.08 12.61 4.36
N PHE A 46 0.42 11.54 4.82
CA PHE A 46 0.03 11.44 6.22
C PHE A 46 1.27 11.36 7.10
N LYS A 47 1.26 12.11 8.20
CA LYS A 47 2.30 12.06 9.22
C LYS A 47 1.98 10.94 10.21
N VAL A 48 3.00 10.20 10.61
CA VAL A 48 2.88 9.08 11.56
C VAL A 48 3.24 9.57 12.95
N TYR A 49 2.37 9.29 13.92
CA TYR A 49 2.59 9.58 15.32
C TYR A 49 2.52 8.29 16.12
N ALA A 50 3.60 7.96 16.83
CA ALA A 50 3.60 6.85 17.76
C ALA A 50 2.76 7.21 19.00
N ALA A 51 1.93 6.28 19.45
CA ALA A 51 1.24 6.35 20.73
C ALA A 51 2.19 5.90 21.84
N ASP A 52 2.98 6.84 22.34
CA ASP A 52 4.05 6.60 23.31
C ASP A 52 3.55 6.62 24.76
N THR A 53 2.39 7.23 25.00
CA THR A 53 1.79 7.35 26.33
C THR A 53 0.65 6.33 26.54
N PRO A 54 0.38 5.91 27.80
CA PRO A 54 -0.76 5.05 28.10
C PRO A 54 -2.11 5.65 27.65
N GLN A 55 -2.24 6.98 27.71
CA GLN A 55 -3.45 7.68 27.30
C GLN A 55 -3.65 7.66 25.78
N GLU A 56 -2.60 7.87 24.99
CA GLU A 56 -2.67 7.74 23.53
C GLU A 56 -2.98 6.30 23.13
N MET A 57 -2.38 5.32 23.80
CA MET A 57 -2.66 3.90 23.57
C MET A 57 -4.11 3.53 23.90
N ALA A 58 -4.64 4.03 25.01
CA ALA A 58 -6.04 3.83 25.37
C ALA A 58 -6.98 4.44 24.32
N TYR A 59 -6.71 5.65 23.86
CA TYR A 59 -7.48 6.28 22.78
C TYR A 59 -7.40 5.45 21.49
N LEU A 60 -6.21 5.00 21.11
CA LEU A 60 -5.99 4.20 19.89
C LEU A 60 -6.76 2.87 19.93
N GLN A 61 -6.96 2.28 21.12
CA GLN A 61 -7.81 1.09 21.30
C GLN A 61 -9.31 1.36 21.16
N THR A 62 -9.76 2.61 21.36
CA THR A 62 -11.16 3.01 21.15
C THR A 62 -11.47 3.34 19.68
N CYS A 63 -10.45 3.54 18.86
CA CYS A 63 -10.62 3.89 17.45
C CYS A 63 -11.21 2.70 16.66
N PRO A 64 -12.10 2.95 15.69
CA PRO A 64 -12.59 1.92 14.78
C PRO A 64 -11.43 1.32 13.96
N ARG A 65 -11.46 0.00 13.77
CA ARG A 65 -10.46 -0.70 12.95
C ARG A 65 -10.74 -0.48 11.46
N ASP A 66 -9.68 -0.47 10.66
CA ASP A 66 -9.76 -0.39 9.18
C ASP A 66 -10.66 0.75 8.66
N THR A 67 -10.69 1.84 9.41
CA THR A 67 -11.59 2.98 9.18
C THR A 67 -10.79 4.28 9.21
N LEU A 68 -10.99 5.10 8.19
CA LEU A 68 -10.48 6.47 8.14
C LEU A 68 -11.44 7.39 8.90
N MET A 69 -10.95 8.01 9.96
CA MET A 69 -11.68 8.94 10.80
C MET A 69 -11.52 10.37 10.28
N ILE A 70 -12.64 11.02 9.97
CA ILE A 70 -12.68 12.42 9.56
C ILE A 70 -13.05 13.23 10.79
N HIS A 71 -12.06 13.81 11.46
CA HIS A 71 -12.28 14.64 12.64
C HIS A 71 -12.60 16.08 12.22
N GLU A 72 -13.74 16.58 12.70
CA GLU A 72 -14.19 17.93 12.41
C GLU A 72 -14.41 18.75 13.68
N ARG A 73 -14.02 20.01 13.62
CA ARG A 73 -14.35 21.04 14.61
C ARG A 73 -14.53 22.38 13.89
N PRO A 74 -15.12 23.39 14.53
CA PRO A 74 -15.22 24.72 13.94
C PRO A 74 -13.83 25.22 13.49
N GLY A 75 -13.68 25.46 12.18
CA GLY A 75 -12.46 25.98 11.57
C GLY A 75 -11.34 24.97 11.30
N ALA A 76 -11.51 23.68 11.62
CA ALA A 76 -10.48 22.67 11.31
C ALA A 76 -11.06 21.29 10.98
N ARG A 77 -10.47 20.63 9.97
CA ARG A 77 -10.76 19.25 9.58
C ARG A 77 -9.44 18.51 9.40
N CYS A 78 -9.38 17.27 9.88
CA CYS A 78 -8.26 16.38 9.61
C CYS A 78 -8.71 14.94 9.43
N TYR A 79 -7.82 14.15 8.85
CA TYR A 79 -8.07 12.76 8.48
C TYR A 79 -7.11 11.90 9.28
N ALA A 80 -7.64 10.96 10.05
CA ALA A 80 -6.87 10.11 10.94
C ALA A 80 -7.13 8.64 10.66
N PHE A 81 -6.07 7.82 10.74
CA PHE A 81 -6.18 6.37 10.68
C PHE A 81 -5.34 5.77 11.80
N SER A 82 -5.94 4.91 12.61
CA SER A 82 -5.24 4.21 13.68
C SER A 82 -4.77 2.83 13.23
N ASP A 83 -3.51 2.50 13.49
CA ASP A 83 -2.98 1.14 13.39
C ASP A 83 -2.57 0.63 14.78
N PRO A 84 -3.42 -0.21 15.43
CA PRO A 84 -3.12 -0.81 16.72
C PRO A 84 -1.92 -1.76 16.70
N THR A 85 -1.60 -2.35 15.55
CA THR A 85 -0.49 -3.31 15.41
C THR A 85 0.85 -2.58 15.55
N SER A 86 0.99 -1.44 14.87
CA SER A 86 2.17 -0.59 14.95
C SER A 86 2.07 0.51 16.00
N LYS A 87 0.98 0.56 16.79
CA LYS A 87 0.72 1.59 17.81
C LYS A 87 0.82 3.02 17.25
N SER A 88 0.37 3.21 16.02
CA SER A 88 0.59 4.44 15.27
C SER A 88 -0.72 5.09 14.85
N MET A 89 -0.76 6.41 14.97
CA MET A 89 -1.82 7.26 14.42
C MET A 89 -1.29 7.99 13.19
N TYR A 90 -1.95 7.83 12.05
CA TYR A 90 -1.62 8.50 10.81
C TYR A 90 -2.55 9.70 10.68
N ILE A 91 -2.03 10.93 10.62
CA ILE A 91 -2.85 12.14 10.53
C ILE A 91 -2.44 12.96 9.31
N GLY A 92 -3.42 13.34 8.50
CA GLY A 92 -3.28 14.11 7.27
C GLY A 92 -4.29 15.26 7.17
N ASP A 93 -3.96 16.24 6.34
CA ASP A 93 -4.87 17.30 5.92
C ASP A 93 -5.72 16.85 4.72
N GLU A 94 -6.56 17.77 4.21
CA GLU A 94 -7.41 17.49 3.05
C GLU A 94 -6.62 17.18 1.77
N ALA A 95 -5.43 17.76 1.59
CA ALA A 95 -4.60 17.48 0.43
C ALA A 95 -4.00 16.07 0.51
N ALA A 96 -3.59 15.63 1.70
CA ALA A 96 -3.15 14.26 1.94
C ALA A 96 -4.29 13.27 1.75
N TYR A 97 -5.48 13.58 2.23
CA TYR A 97 -6.67 12.77 2.01
C TYR A 97 -6.96 12.56 0.52
N ARG A 98 -6.99 13.63 -0.29
CA ARG A 98 -7.24 13.52 -1.73
C ARG A 98 -6.25 12.58 -2.43
N ARG A 99 -4.95 12.74 -2.15
CA ARG A 99 -3.91 11.84 -2.68
C ARG A 99 -4.11 10.40 -2.23
N PHE A 100 -4.55 10.18 -0.99
CA PHE A 100 -4.84 8.85 -0.48
C PHE A 100 -6.04 8.22 -1.17
N SER A 101 -7.12 8.98 -1.40
CA SER A 101 -8.27 8.52 -2.18
C SER A 101 -7.88 8.12 -3.60
N ASP A 102 -7.02 8.90 -4.27
CA ASP A 102 -6.51 8.56 -5.61
C ASP A 102 -5.72 7.24 -5.59
N LEU A 103 -4.91 7.00 -4.55
CA LEU A 103 -4.16 5.75 -4.39
C LEU A 103 -5.09 4.55 -4.16
N LEU A 104 -6.15 4.72 -3.37
CA LEU A 104 -7.16 3.67 -3.16
C LEU A 104 -7.85 3.29 -4.47
N GLU A 105 -8.25 4.28 -5.27
CA GLU A 105 -8.88 4.05 -6.57
C GLU A 105 -7.94 3.31 -7.55
N GLN A 106 -6.69 3.78 -7.67
CA GLN A 106 -5.68 3.14 -8.53
C GLN A 106 -5.36 1.68 -8.14
N ARG A 107 -5.67 1.30 -6.90
CA ARG A 107 -5.44 -0.03 -6.34
C ARG A 107 -6.73 -0.84 -6.20
N GLU A 108 -7.87 -0.28 -6.60
CA GLU A 108 -9.20 -0.85 -6.42
C GLU A 108 -9.50 -1.25 -4.96
N GLN A 109 -8.91 -0.52 -4.01
CA GLN A 109 -9.08 -0.73 -2.58
C GLN A 109 -10.16 0.17 -2.01
N LYS A 110 -10.86 -0.32 -0.99
CA LYS A 110 -11.89 0.42 -0.28
C LYS A 110 -11.58 0.40 1.21
N ILE A 111 -11.79 1.53 1.86
CA ILE A 111 -11.70 1.68 3.30
C ILE A 111 -13.01 2.28 3.80
N MET A 112 -13.40 1.95 5.02
CA MET A 112 -14.53 2.62 5.66
C MET A 112 -14.12 4.06 6.02
N GLU A 113 -15.06 5.00 5.91
CA GLU A 113 -14.86 6.37 6.38
C GLU A 113 -15.90 6.67 7.46
N GLN A 114 -15.46 7.26 8.56
CA GLN A 114 -16.33 7.68 9.64
C GLN A 114 -16.07 9.13 10.00
N ARG A 115 -17.12 9.95 9.93
CA ARG A 115 -17.07 11.34 10.40
C ARG A 115 -17.23 11.36 11.92
N ILE A 116 -16.32 12.05 12.59
CA ILE A 116 -16.35 12.24 14.04
C ILE A 116 -16.39 13.75 14.29
N GLU A 117 -17.57 14.21 14.70
CA GLU A 117 -17.77 15.62 15.04
C GLU A 117 -17.33 15.88 16.48
N ASN A 118 -16.50 16.91 16.65
CA ASN A 118 -16.09 17.45 17.94
C ASN A 118 -15.54 16.40 18.93
N ASP A 119 -14.51 15.65 18.54
CA ASP A 119 -13.79 14.71 19.42
C ASP A 119 -12.74 15.45 20.29
N PRO A 120 -13.03 15.78 21.57
CA PRO A 120 -12.12 16.59 22.37
C PRO A 120 -10.85 15.83 22.73
N GLN A 121 -10.92 14.50 22.84
CA GLN A 121 -9.78 13.66 23.21
C GLN A 121 -8.77 13.60 22.08
N PHE A 122 -9.24 13.42 20.83
CA PHE A 122 -8.37 13.51 19.65
C PHE A 122 -7.59 14.83 19.62
N TRP A 123 -8.31 15.94 19.75
CA TRP A 123 -7.71 17.28 19.69
C TRP A 123 -6.78 17.56 20.88
N LEU A 124 -7.05 16.98 22.06
CA LEU A 124 -6.16 17.10 23.20
C LEU A 124 -4.83 16.37 22.97
N LEU A 125 -4.89 15.15 22.44
CA LEU A 125 -3.74 14.27 22.29
C LEU A 125 -2.84 14.68 21.13
N TRP A 126 -3.43 15.02 19.97
CA TRP A 126 -2.66 15.11 18.73
C TRP A 126 -2.44 16.55 18.24
N ARG A 127 -3.30 17.51 18.57
CA ARG A 127 -3.28 18.87 17.98
C ARG A 127 -1.91 19.55 18.06
N THR A 128 -1.25 19.45 19.22
CA THR A 128 0.05 20.09 19.46
C THR A 128 1.18 19.41 18.69
N ARG A 129 1.05 18.12 18.36
CA ARG A 129 2.07 17.33 17.67
C ARG A 129 1.93 17.43 16.15
N TRP A 130 0.70 17.45 15.62
CA TRP A 130 0.49 17.45 14.18
C TRP A 130 0.42 18.84 13.53
N GLY A 131 0.16 19.87 14.34
CA GLY A 131 0.29 21.27 13.94
C GLY A 131 -0.51 21.57 12.68
N GLY A 132 -1.84 21.48 12.76
CA GLY A 132 -2.71 22.03 11.72
C GLY A 132 -2.44 23.52 11.61
N GLY A 133 -1.91 23.94 10.45
CA GLY A 133 -1.76 25.35 10.08
C GLY A 133 -3.11 26.02 9.90
#